data_AF-A0A6I9MU40-F1
#
_entry.id   AF-A0A6I9MU40-F1
#
_cell.length_a   1.000
_cell.length_b   1.000
_cell.length_c   1.000
_cell.angle_alpha   90.00
_cell.angle_beta   90.00
_cell.angle_gamma   90.00
#
_symmetry.space_group_name_H-M   'P 1'
#
loop_
_entity.id
_entity.type
_entity.pdbx_description
1 polymer ?
#
loop_
_entity_poly.entity_id
_entity_poly.type
_entity_poly.pdbx_seq_one_letter_code
_entity_poly.pdbx_strand_id
1 'polypeptide(L)'
;MEGMLSGFQCDLSSISSEIQTLQQQSVSMNVRLKNRQAVRSHLSQLVDELVVPGAMISTILDSPVTEQGFLEQLHELNNKINFAKELSFRETLACSDIQDIVDRLKLK
;
A
#
# COMPACT_ATOMS: atom_id res chain seq x y z
N MET A 1 -27.93 -50.88 -21.14
CA MET A 1 -27.13 -50.62 -19.93
C MET A 1 -25.87 -49.84 -20.26
N GLU A 2 -25.12 -50.21 -21.31
CA GLU A 2 -23.87 -49.52 -21.69
C GLU A 2 -24.04 -48.03 -22.03
N GLY A 3 -25.08 -47.63 -22.76
CA GLY A 3 -25.33 -46.22 -23.05
C GLY A 3 -25.61 -45.35 -21.82
N MET A 4 -26.21 -45.93 -20.77
CA MET A 4 -26.45 -45.23 -19.50
C MET A 4 -25.14 -45.05 -18.72
N LEU A 5 -24.29 -46.09 -18.65
CA LEU A 5 -22.99 -46.02 -17.99
C LEU A 5 -22.02 -45.07 -18.72
N SER A 6 -22.07 -45.03 -20.05
CA SER A 6 -21.30 -44.08 -20.85
C SER A 6 -21.75 -42.64 -20.64
N GLY A 7 -23.07 -42.40 -20.53
CA GLY A 7 -23.61 -41.09 -20.13
C GLY A 7 -23.11 -40.64 -18.76
N PHE A 8 -23.23 -41.51 -17.75
CA PHE A 8 -22.70 -41.22 -16.40
C PHE A 8 -21.19 -40.94 -16.39
N GLN A 9 -20.41 -41.69 -17.17
CA GLN A 9 -18.97 -41.46 -17.30
C GLN A 9 -18.68 -40.08 -17.92
N CYS A 10 -19.44 -39.69 -18.95
CA CYS A 10 -19.29 -38.40 -19.61
C CYS A 10 -19.63 -37.24 -18.65
N ASP A 11 -20.72 -37.36 -17.90
CA ASP A 11 -21.15 -36.37 -16.91
C ASP A 11 -20.12 -36.21 -15.79
N LEU A 12 -19.59 -37.31 -15.25
CA LEU A 12 -18.53 -37.28 -14.24
C LEU A 12 -17.24 -36.65 -14.75
N SER A 13 -16.89 -36.88 -16.02
CA SER A 13 -15.74 -36.25 -16.67
C SER A 13 -15.95 -34.75 -16.84
N SER A 14 -17.16 -34.31 -17.23
CA SER A 14 -17.50 -32.89 -17.36
C SER A 14 -17.42 -32.18 -16.01
N ILE A 15 -18.06 -32.74 -14.98
CA ILE A 15 -18.04 -32.21 -13.61
C ILE A 15 -16.60 -32.13 -13.10
N SER A 16 -15.78 -33.16 -13.35
CA SER A 16 -14.38 -33.16 -12.91
C SER A 16 -13.57 -32.06 -13.60
N SER A 17 -13.81 -31.81 -14.89
CA SER A 17 -13.17 -30.71 -15.62
C SER A 17 -13.62 -29.34 -15.12
N GLU A 18 -14.89 -29.17 -14.80
CA GLU A 18 -15.43 -27.94 -14.20
C GLU A 18 -14.81 -27.67 -12.81
N ILE A 19 -14.73 -28.70 -11.97
CA ILE A 19 -14.06 -28.62 -10.66
C ILE A 19 -12.60 -28.20 -10.83
N GLN A 20 -11.87 -28.83 -11.75
CA GLN A 20 -10.48 -28.49 -12.03
C GLN A 20 -10.34 -27.03 -12.50
N THR A 21 -11.25 -26.58 -13.36
CA THR A 21 -11.28 -25.20 -13.86
C THR A 21 -11.51 -24.21 -12.71
N LEU A 22 -12.48 -24.46 -11.84
CA LEU A 22 -12.76 -23.63 -10.66
C LEU A 22 -11.56 -23.59 -9.71
N GLN A 23 -10.89 -24.73 -9.49
CA GLN A 23 -9.67 -24.79 -8.67
C GLN A 23 -8.54 -23.93 -9.27
N GLN A 24 -8.30 -24.02 -10.58
CA GLN A 24 -7.31 -23.19 -11.26
C GLN A 24 -7.64 -21.70 -11.15
N GLN A 25 -8.91 -21.33 -11.34
CA GLN A 25 -9.38 -19.96 -11.17
C GLN A 25 -9.19 -19.46 -9.74
N SER A 26 -9.51 -20.28 -8.74
CA SER A 26 -9.33 -19.95 -7.32
C SER A 26 -7.85 -19.68 -6.98
N VAL A 27 -6.94 -20.52 -7.45
CA VAL A 27 -5.49 -20.33 -7.26
C VAL A 27 -5.03 -19.03 -7.94
N SER A 28 -5.44 -18.79 -9.19
CA SER A 28 -5.11 -17.57 -9.92
C SER A 28 -5.61 -16.32 -9.19
N MET A 29 -6.83 -16.36 -8.67
CA MET A 29 -7.41 -15.27 -7.88
C MET A 29 -6.64 -15.03 -6.58
N ASN A 30 -6.23 -16.09 -5.88
CA ASN A 30 -5.44 -15.97 -4.66
C ASN A 30 -4.09 -15.28 -4.92
N VAL A 31 -3.41 -15.64 -6.00
CA VAL A 31 -2.15 -14.98 -6.41
C VAL A 31 -2.38 -13.49 -6.69
N ARG A 32 -3.43 -13.15 -7.46
CA ARG A 32 -3.77 -11.74 -7.73
C ARG A 32 -4.07 -10.96 -6.45
N LEU A 33 -4.78 -11.57 -5.50
CA LEU A 33 -5.09 -10.95 -4.22
C LEU A 33 -3.81 -10.69 -3.41
N LYS A 34 -2.92 -11.68 -3.30
CA LYS A 34 -1.64 -11.55 -2.59
C LYS A 34 -0.78 -10.46 -3.20
N ASN A 35 -0.68 -10.42 -4.53
CA ASN A 35 0.06 -9.37 -5.23
C ASN A 35 -0.52 -7.98 -4.92
N ARG A 36 -1.85 -7.84 -4.96
CA ARG A 36 -2.52 -6.56 -4.64
C ARG A 36 -2.31 -6.15 -3.18
N GLN A 37 -2.34 -7.10 -2.24
CA GLN A 37 -2.08 -6.83 -0.82
C GLN A 37 -0.63 -6.40 -0.59
N ALA A 38 0.34 -7.07 -1.23
CA ALA A 38 1.74 -6.72 -1.13
C ALA A 38 2.00 -5.29 -1.63
N VAL A 39 1.47 -4.95 -2.81
CA VAL A 39 1.58 -3.58 -3.36
C VAL A 39 0.90 -2.56 -2.46
N ARG A 40 -0.34 -2.85 -1.99
CA ARG A 40 -1.06 -1.96 -1.08
C ARG A 40 -0.27 -1.71 0.20
N SER A 41 0.37 -2.73 0.76
CA SER A 41 1.20 -2.59 1.96
C SER A 41 2.36 -1.63 1.76
N HIS A 42 3.10 -1.79 0.66
CA HIS A 42 4.23 -0.91 0.34
C HIS A 42 3.78 0.53 0.07
N LEU A 43 2.68 0.70 -0.67
CA LEU A 43 2.13 2.02 -0.95
C LEU A 43 1.56 2.69 0.31
N SER A 44 0.90 1.94 1.19
CA SER A 44 0.39 2.48 2.47
C SER A 44 1.55 3.01 3.30
N GLN A 45 2.60 2.21 3.50
CA GLN A 45 3.77 2.65 4.25
C GLN A 45 4.40 3.90 3.64
N LEU A 46 4.55 3.95 2.31
CA LEU A 46 5.07 5.13 1.63
C LEU A 46 4.21 6.38 1.88
N VAL A 47 2.88 6.24 1.77
CA VAL A 47 1.93 7.34 2.01
C VAL A 47 1.96 7.78 3.47
N ASP A 48 1.98 6.84 4.42
CA ASP A 48 2.01 7.11 5.86
C ASP A 48 3.29 7.87 6.26
N GLU A 49 4.43 7.57 5.64
CA GLU A 49 5.67 8.29 5.90
C GLU A 49 5.68 9.69 5.27
N LEU A 50 5.12 9.85 4.05
CA LEU A 50 5.12 11.14 3.34
C LEU A 50 4.01 12.10 3.79
N VAL A 51 2.90 11.59 4.33
CA VAL A 51 1.78 12.43 4.75
C VAL A 51 2.15 13.24 5.99
N VAL A 52 1.80 14.52 5.96
CA VAL A 52 1.87 15.42 7.11
C VAL A 52 0.43 15.64 7.61
N PRO A 53 0.02 15.04 8.74
CA PRO A 53 -1.33 15.18 9.25
C PRO A 53 -1.66 16.62 9.65
N GLY A 54 -2.90 17.06 9.43
CA GLY A 54 -3.35 18.39 9.88
C GLY A 54 -3.20 18.60 11.38
N ALA A 55 -3.39 17.54 12.18
CA ALA A 55 -3.18 17.60 13.63
C ALA A 55 -1.72 17.89 14.02
N MET A 56 -0.74 17.36 13.25
CA MET A 56 0.67 17.68 13.44
C MET A 56 0.93 19.16 13.18
N ILE A 57 0.36 19.71 12.11
CA ILE A 57 0.46 21.13 11.76
C ILE A 57 -0.15 22.00 12.87
N SER A 58 -1.38 21.71 13.29
CA SER A 58 -2.05 22.44 14.37
C SER A 58 -1.25 22.39 15.67
N THR A 59 -0.75 21.21 16.05
CA THR A 59 0.06 21.07 17.28
C THR A 59 1.33 21.90 17.22
N ILE A 60 2.02 21.92 16.08
CA ILE A 60 3.24 22.74 15.92
C ILE A 60 2.92 24.24 15.93
N LEU A 61 1.78 24.66 15.38
CA LEU A 61 1.41 26.07 15.32
C LEU A 61 0.83 26.61 16.64
N ASP A 62 0.08 25.78 17.35
CA ASP A 62 -0.76 26.22 18.47
C ASP A 62 -0.17 25.86 19.85
N SER A 63 0.72 24.85 19.94
CA SER A 63 1.36 24.48 21.21
C SER A 63 2.61 25.31 21.52
N PRO A 64 2.82 25.71 22.78
CA PRO A 64 4.07 26.30 23.23
C PRO A 64 5.27 25.38 22.96
N VAL A 65 6.40 25.98 22.56
CA VAL A 65 7.66 25.26 22.29
C VAL A 65 8.24 24.50 23.49
N THR A 66 7.76 24.82 24.71
CA THR A 66 8.15 24.16 25.95
C THR A 66 7.39 22.86 26.19
N GLU A 67 6.30 22.61 25.47
CA GLU A 67 5.50 21.40 25.62
C GLU A 67 6.15 20.23 24.90
N GLN A 68 6.08 19.05 25.52
CA GLN A 68 6.60 17.83 24.94
C GLN A 68 5.92 17.50 23.60
N GLY A 69 4.61 17.73 23.49
CA GLY A 69 3.86 17.47 22.27
C GLY A 69 4.36 18.28 21.07
N PHE A 70 4.80 19.53 21.28
CA PHE A 70 5.44 20.31 20.23
C PHE A 70 6.75 19.66 19.76
N LEU A 71 7.62 19.28 20.71
CA LEU A 71 8.91 18.66 20.40
C LEU A 71 8.75 17.30 19.70
N GLU A 72 7.78 16.49 20.13
CA GLU A 72 7.48 15.19 19.53
C GLU A 72 7.00 15.36 18.09
N GLN A 73 6.04 16.26 17.85
CA GLN A 73 5.52 16.53 16.51
C GLN A 73 6.58 17.14 15.59
N LEU A 74 7.45 18.01 16.11
CA LEU A 74 8.56 18.58 15.35
C LEU A 74 9.60 17.50 14.98
N HIS A 75 9.90 16.59 15.91
CA HIS A 75 10.81 15.48 15.65
C HIS A 75 10.25 14.53 14.58
N GLU A 76 8.96 14.20 14.68
CA GLU A 76 8.27 13.38 13.70
C GLU A 76 8.24 14.05 12.32
N LEU A 77 7.93 15.35 12.24
CA LEU A 77 7.98 16.12 11.00
C LEU A 77 9.38 16.09 10.37
N ASN A 78 10.44 16.26 11.17
CA ASN A 78 11.81 16.18 10.68
C ASN A 78 12.15 14.79 10.13
N ASN A 79 11.67 13.71 10.78
CA ASN A 79 11.86 12.35 10.27
C ASN A 79 11.17 12.14 8.92
N LYS A 80 9.93 12.61 8.78
CA LYS A 80 9.18 12.59 7.51
C LYS A 80 9.89 13.36 6.40
N ILE A 81 10.43 14.54 6.71
CA ILE A 81 11.24 15.35 5.78
C ILE A 81 12.50 14.60 5.35
N ASN A 82 13.22 13.94 6.27
CA ASN A 82 14.43 13.20 5.92
C ASN A 82 14.11 11.98 5.06
N PHE A 83 13.03 11.27 5.36
CA PHE A 83 12.55 10.15 4.54
C PHE A 83 12.17 10.59 3.12
N ALA A 84 11.45 11.71 2.99
CA ALA A 84 11.16 12.31 1.68
C ALA A 84 12.44 12.63 0.91
N LYS A 85 13.47 13.16 1.58
CA LYS A 85 14.78 13.45 0.97
C LYS A 85 15.51 12.19 0.49
N GLU A 86 15.49 11.12 1.28
CA GLU A 86 16.06 9.82 0.88
C GLU A 86 15.33 9.22 -0.33
N LEU A 87 14.01 9.41 -0.41
CA LEU A 87 13.20 8.95 -1.54
C LEU A 87 13.43 9.78 -2.81
N SER A 88 13.67 11.08 -2.72
CA SER A 88 14.02 11.91 -3.88
C SER A 88 15.31 11.48 -4.57
N PHE A 89 16.19 10.77 -3.87
CA PHE A 89 17.35 10.12 -4.49
C PHE A 89 16.98 8.94 -5.41
N ARG A 90 15.74 8.43 -5.34
CA ARG A 90 15.24 7.31 -6.17
C ARG A 90 14.50 7.76 -7.44
N GLU A 91 14.53 9.05 -7.79
CA GLU A 91 14.00 9.61 -9.06
C GLU A 91 12.56 9.21 -9.42
N THR A 92 11.66 9.08 -8.44
CA THR A 92 10.24 8.81 -8.72
C THR A 92 9.46 10.12 -8.94
N LEU A 93 8.44 10.10 -9.82
CA LEU A 93 7.62 11.29 -10.12
C LEU A 93 6.99 11.92 -8.85
N ALA A 94 6.49 11.08 -7.93
CA ALA A 94 5.92 11.53 -6.67
C ALA A 94 6.93 12.28 -5.78
N CYS A 95 8.23 11.97 -5.90
CA CYS A 95 9.27 12.72 -5.18
C CYS A 95 9.47 14.11 -5.76
N SER A 96 9.39 14.24 -7.09
CA SER A 96 9.45 15.55 -7.76
C SER A 96 8.30 16.46 -7.32
N ASP A 97 7.10 15.90 -7.12
CA ASP A 97 5.91 16.66 -6.73
C ASP A 97 6.01 17.26 -5.32
N ILE A 98 6.71 16.58 -4.40
CA ILE A 98 6.83 17.02 -3.00
C ILE A 98 8.13 17.79 -2.71
N GLN A 99 9.11 17.76 -3.62
CA GLN A 99 10.45 18.31 -3.41
C GLN A 99 10.42 19.79 -3.00
N ASP A 100 9.69 20.63 -3.73
CA ASP A 100 9.56 22.07 -3.45
C ASP A 100 9.02 22.33 -2.04
N ILE A 101 7.98 21.58 -1.65
CA ILE A 101 7.32 21.74 -0.35
C ILE A 101 8.28 21.34 0.78
N VAL A 102 8.98 20.21 0.63
CA VAL A 102 9.94 19.70 1.61
C VAL A 102 11.12 20.65 1.78
N ASP A 103 11.62 21.25 0.70
CA ASP A 103 12.72 22.21 0.75
C ASP A 103 12.28 23.53 1.41
N ARG A 104 11.04 23.97 1.18
CA ARG A 104 10.46 25.15 1.84
C ARG A 104 10.25 24.95 3.35
N LEU A 105 9.91 23.75 3.79
CA LEU A 105 9.74 23.44 5.22
C LEU A 105 11.06 23.49 6.00
N LYS A 106 12.20 23.28 5.33
CA LYS A 106 13.54 23.27 5.94
C LYS A 106 14.34 24.55 5.67
N LEU A 107 13.69 25.63 5.22
CA LEU A 107 14.35 26.89 4.91
C LEU A 107 15.18 27.38 6.11
N LYS A 108 16.45 27.66 5.79
CA LYS A 108 17.52 28.04 6.70
C LYS A 108 17.47 29.53 7.02
#